data_AF-A0A9P0P4I1-F1
#
_entry.id   AF-A0A9P0P4I1-F1
#
_cell.length_a   1.000
_cell.length_b   1.000
_cell.length_c   1.000
_cell.angle_alpha   90.00
_cell.angle_beta   90.00
_cell.angle_gamma   90.00
#
_symmetry.space_group_name_H-M   'P 1'
#
loop_
_entity.id
_entity.type
_entity.pdbx_description
1 polymer ?
#
loop_
_entity_poly.entity_id
_entity_poly.type
_entity_poly.pdbx_seq_one_letter_code
_entity_poly.pdbx_strand_id
1 'polypeptide(L)'
;MFKQYFKYYKSRNPAPDLRSVIDLEKAGCEKSVRKVPLPAESPFPSIWGLKPSTDWQVWEIVDKPGLIIIRNPFTSIGQRFWVVQCLRDYSKKPNKSNIDGLIDLDGWWEKAQCNKETAEKLRWITLGFHHNWDTKIYSDMEKDEFPCDLKGMIEHVSKVFGYDTFQAEAAIINYYHMNSTLSGHTDHSEINLEAPLFSVSLGQSAIFLLGGHTIDEKPVAVLLRSGDIVIMSKESRLSYHAVPRILKADSEPWNSNTETIASPARDIQWDLFEEYLKSSRININVRQVLQPQQSCLSDVI
;
A
#
# COMPACT_ATOMS: atom_id res chain seq x y z
N MET A 1 -5.77 8.03 -23.33
CA MET A 1 -6.89 7.17 -22.89
C MET A 1 -7.08 7.14 -21.37
N PHE A 2 -6.03 7.26 -20.57
CA PHE A 2 -6.07 7.10 -19.12
C PHE A 2 -7.17 7.92 -18.42
N LYS A 3 -7.29 9.22 -18.75
CA LYS A 3 -8.32 10.12 -18.19
C LYS A 3 -9.75 9.61 -18.40
N GLN A 4 -10.05 8.97 -19.52
CA GLN A 4 -11.37 8.43 -19.82
C GLN A 4 -11.67 7.22 -18.93
N TYR A 5 -10.72 6.30 -18.78
CA TYR A 5 -10.84 5.13 -17.91
C TYR A 5 -10.96 5.54 -16.44
N PHE A 6 -10.19 6.53 -16.00
CA PHE A 6 -10.33 7.09 -14.66
C PHE A 6 -11.74 7.64 -14.42
N LYS A 7 -12.27 8.46 -15.33
CA LYS A 7 -13.64 9.00 -15.23
C LYS A 7 -14.70 7.89 -15.23
N TYR A 8 -14.53 6.89 -16.09
CA TYR A 8 -15.43 5.73 -16.19
C TYR A 8 -15.50 4.98 -14.86
N TYR A 9 -14.37 4.52 -14.32
CA TYR A 9 -14.37 3.80 -13.04
C TYR A 9 -14.70 4.69 -11.84
N LYS A 10 -14.50 6.00 -11.92
CA LYS A 10 -14.94 6.96 -10.89
C LYS A 10 -16.46 7.17 -10.89
N SER A 11 -17.15 7.01 -12.02
CA SER A 11 -18.58 7.32 -12.19
C SER A 11 -19.50 6.58 -11.21
N ARG A 12 -20.36 7.28 -10.47
CA ARG A 12 -21.35 6.64 -9.56
C ARG A 12 -22.71 6.41 -10.22
N ASN A 13 -23.02 7.16 -11.27
CA ASN A 13 -24.29 7.07 -11.98
C ASN A 13 -24.11 7.38 -13.48
N PRO A 14 -24.18 6.39 -14.38
CA PRO A 14 -24.25 4.96 -14.04
C PRO A 14 -22.96 4.49 -13.36
N ALA A 15 -23.06 3.47 -12.51
CA ALA A 15 -21.88 2.79 -11.96
C ALA A 15 -21.13 2.04 -13.09
N PRO A 16 -19.81 1.91 -13.02
CA PRO A 16 -19.05 1.18 -14.03
C PRO A 16 -19.39 -0.31 -13.98
N ASP A 17 -19.40 -0.93 -15.15
CA ASP A 17 -19.28 -2.38 -15.27
C ASP A 17 -17.85 -2.81 -14.92
N LEU A 18 -17.74 -3.81 -14.03
CA LEU A 18 -16.48 -4.32 -13.50
C LEU A 18 -16.05 -5.64 -14.16
N ARG A 19 -16.79 -6.17 -15.14
CA ARG A 19 -16.45 -7.44 -15.83
C ARG A 19 -15.07 -7.45 -16.49
N SER A 20 -14.55 -6.28 -16.88
CA SER A 20 -13.21 -6.14 -17.49
C SER A 20 -12.11 -5.84 -16.48
N VAL A 21 -12.43 -5.75 -15.18
CA VAL A 21 -11.43 -5.57 -14.12
C VAL A 21 -10.82 -6.93 -13.82
N ILE A 22 -9.49 -7.00 -13.83
CA ILE A 22 -8.75 -8.22 -13.51
C ILE A 22 -9.00 -8.55 -12.03
N ASP A 23 -9.62 -9.70 -11.80
CA ASP A 23 -9.88 -10.26 -10.48
C ASP A 23 -8.97 -11.47 -10.26
N LEU A 24 -7.84 -11.26 -9.58
CA LEU A 24 -6.83 -12.29 -9.35
C LEU A 24 -7.32 -13.47 -8.49
N GLU A 25 -8.51 -13.39 -7.91
CA GLU A 25 -9.19 -14.53 -7.28
C GLU A 25 -9.75 -15.53 -8.28
N LYS A 26 -10.10 -15.05 -9.47
CA LYS A 26 -10.73 -15.83 -10.53
C LYS A 26 -9.80 -16.02 -11.72
N ALA A 27 -8.58 -15.49 -11.67
CA ALA A 27 -7.68 -15.37 -12.81
C ALA A 27 -6.95 -16.66 -13.21
N GLY A 28 -7.35 -17.84 -12.70
CA GLY A 28 -6.70 -19.13 -12.95
C GLY A 28 -6.58 -19.55 -14.42
N CYS A 29 -7.27 -18.87 -15.35
CA CYS A 29 -7.20 -19.11 -16.80
C CYS A 29 -7.11 -17.82 -17.64
N GLU A 30 -6.86 -16.66 -17.04
CA GLU A 30 -6.80 -15.39 -17.77
C GLU A 30 -5.45 -15.23 -18.48
N LYS A 31 -5.47 -15.00 -19.81
CA LYS A 31 -4.24 -14.78 -20.62
C LYS A 31 -3.48 -13.50 -20.24
N SER A 32 -4.16 -12.54 -19.62
CA SER A 32 -3.60 -11.26 -19.20
C SER A 32 -2.73 -11.33 -17.94
N VAL A 33 -2.71 -12.48 -17.25
CA VAL A 33 -1.91 -12.67 -16.04
C VAL A 33 -1.06 -13.93 -16.11
N ARG A 34 0.06 -13.91 -15.41
CA ARG A 34 0.97 -15.06 -15.28
C ARG A 34 1.22 -15.31 -13.80
N LYS A 35 1.03 -16.54 -13.35
CA LYS A 35 1.42 -16.94 -11.99
C LYS A 35 2.94 -16.96 -11.89
N VAL A 36 3.50 -16.34 -10.85
CA VAL A 36 4.94 -16.28 -10.60
C VAL A 36 5.29 -17.34 -9.56
N PRO A 37 6.11 -18.35 -9.89
CA PRO A 37 6.60 -19.30 -8.90
C PRO A 37 7.59 -18.61 -7.96
N LEU A 38 7.49 -18.89 -6.67
CA LEU A 38 8.40 -18.36 -5.66
C LEU A 38 9.40 -19.43 -5.19
N PRO A 39 10.62 -19.04 -4.81
CA PRO A 39 11.53 -19.93 -4.12
C PRO A 39 11.01 -20.25 -2.70
N ALA A 40 11.52 -21.35 -2.14
CA ALA A 40 11.39 -21.60 -0.71
C ALA A 40 12.13 -20.50 0.06
N GLU A 41 11.49 -19.94 1.08
CA GLU A 41 11.91 -18.70 1.72
C GLU A 41 12.67 -18.93 3.03
N SER A 42 13.40 -17.90 3.45
CA SER A 42 14.09 -17.85 4.74
C SER A 42 13.12 -17.55 5.90
N PRO A 43 13.42 -17.98 7.14
CA PRO A 43 12.61 -17.65 8.31
C PRO A 43 12.45 -16.13 8.50
N PHE A 44 11.27 -15.70 8.93
CA PHE A 44 10.97 -14.30 9.24
C PHE A 44 10.28 -14.19 10.62
N PRO A 45 10.35 -13.01 11.28
CA PRO A 45 9.62 -12.75 12.52
C PRO A 45 8.11 -12.94 12.36
N SER A 46 7.51 -13.75 13.25
CA SER A 46 6.06 -14.02 13.25
C SER A 46 5.20 -12.78 13.46
N ILE A 47 5.76 -11.72 14.07
CA ILE A 47 5.07 -10.46 14.35
C ILE A 47 4.63 -9.73 13.07
N TRP A 48 5.32 -9.93 11.94
CA TRP A 48 4.91 -9.35 10.66
C TRP A 48 3.63 -9.97 10.11
N GLY A 49 3.24 -11.13 10.65
CA GLY A 49 2.02 -11.84 10.27
C GLY A 49 1.97 -12.20 8.80
N LEU A 50 3.11 -12.50 8.18
CA LEU A 50 3.16 -13.11 6.86
C LEU A 50 2.90 -14.62 6.97
N LYS A 51 2.22 -15.17 5.98
CA LYS A 51 2.17 -16.61 5.69
C LYS A 51 3.51 -17.03 5.08
N PRO A 52 3.89 -18.31 5.14
CA PRO A 52 5.04 -18.81 4.38
C PRO A 52 4.91 -18.48 2.88
N SER A 53 6.02 -18.12 2.20
CA SER A 53 5.99 -17.81 0.75
C SER A 53 5.36 -18.91 -0.10
N THR A 54 5.42 -20.16 0.34
CA THR A 54 4.80 -21.31 -0.34
C THR A 54 3.29 -21.18 -0.49
N ASP A 55 2.65 -20.39 0.37
CA ASP A 55 1.21 -20.17 0.38
C ASP A 55 0.82 -18.92 -0.45
N TRP A 56 1.79 -18.10 -0.83
CA TRP A 56 1.52 -16.85 -1.54
C TRP A 56 1.03 -17.13 -2.96
N GLN A 57 -0.05 -16.44 -3.35
CA GLN A 57 -0.51 -16.43 -4.73
C GLN A 57 0.01 -15.18 -5.41
N VAL A 58 1.03 -15.34 -6.24
CA VAL A 58 1.71 -14.23 -6.92
C VAL A 58 1.39 -14.21 -8.41
N TRP A 59 1.07 -13.03 -8.91
CA TRP A 59 0.68 -12.81 -10.30
C TRP A 59 1.44 -11.63 -10.89
N GLU A 60 1.89 -11.77 -12.12
CA GLU A 60 2.38 -10.67 -12.95
C GLU A 60 1.35 -10.36 -14.03
N ILE A 61 1.13 -9.07 -14.31
CA ILE A 61 0.26 -8.64 -15.42
C ILE A 61 1.10 -8.64 -16.70
N VAL A 62 0.78 -9.54 -17.64
CA VAL A 62 1.63 -9.86 -18.80
C VAL A 62 1.92 -8.62 -19.66
N ASP A 63 0.90 -7.81 -19.91
CA ASP A 63 1.01 -6.60 -20.73
C ASP A 63 1.60 -5.39 -19.99
N LYS A 64 1.98 -5.57 -18.72
CA LYS A 64 2.56 -4.54 -17.86
C LYS A 64 3.78 -5.10 -17.11
N PRO A 65 4.92 -5.29 -17.80
CA PRO A 65 6.13 -5.81 -17.20
C PRO A 65 6.52 -5.06 -15.91
N GLY A 66 6.86 -5.84 -14.88
CA GLY A 66 7.19 -5.33 -13.56
C GLY A 66 6.00 -4.98 -12.65
N LEU A 67 4.75 -5.08 -13.14
CA LEU A 67 3.56 -5.04 -12.28
C LEU A 67 3.29 -6.44 -11.73
N ILE A 68 3.65 -6.63 -10.46
CA ILE A 68 3.46 -7.89 -9.73
C ILE A 68 2.48 -7.66 -8.58
N ILE A 69 1.59 -8.62 -8.32
CA ILE A 69 0.66 -8.58 -7.20
C ILE A 69 0.78 -9.88 -6.40
N ILE A 70 1.05 -9.74 -5.11
CA ILE A 70 0.98 -10.81 -4.11
C ILE A 70 -0.40 -10.74 -3.48
N ARG A 71 -1.22 -11.77 -3.66
CA ARG A 71 -2.54 -11.81 -3.02
C ARG A 71 -2.41 -12.16 -1.55
N ASN A 72 -2.93 -11.27 -0.71
CA ASN A 72 -3.04 -11.42 0.74
C ASN A 72 -2.04 -12.42 1.37
N PRO A 73 -0.73 -12.11 1.37
CA PRO A 73 0.28 -12.94 2.01
C PRO A 73 0.19 -12.88 3.53
N PHE A 74 -0.76 -12.13 4.10
CA PHE A 74 -0.89 -11.95 5.54
C PHE A 74 -1.82 -12.98 6.17
N THR A 75 -1.52 -13.33 7.41
CA THR A 75 -2.46 -13.89 8.36
C THR A 75 -3.48 -12.81 8.77
N SER A 76 -4.58 -13.24 9.36
CA SER A 76 -5.65 -12.37 9.84
C SER A 76 -5.13 -11.43 10.92
N ILE A 77 -4.38 -11.97 11.88
CA ILE A 77 -3.72 -11.20 12.94
C ILE A 77 -2.66 -10.26 12.34
N GLY A 78 -1.96 -10.67 11.28
CA GLY A 78 -1.02 -9.81 10.55
C GLY A 78 -1.68 -8.58 9.97
N GLN A 79 -2.84 -8.73 9.31
CA GLN A 79 -3.61 -7.56 8.83
C GLN A 79 -4.01 -6.64 9.99
N ARG A 80 -4.47 -7.19 11.11
CA ARG A 80 -4.82 -6.39 12.30
C ARG A 80 -3.62 -5.61 12.82
N PHE A 81 -2.46 -6.25 12.92
CA PHE A 81 -1.22 -5.62 13.36
C PHE A 81 -0.89 -4.40 12.49
N TRP A 82 -0.84 -4.54 11.16
CA TRP A 82 -0.50 -3.42 10.27
C TRP A 82 -1.55 -2.31 10.27
N VAL A 83 -2.83 -2.64 10.43
CA VAL A 83 -3.91 -1.64 10.61
C VAL A 83 -3.69 -0.83 11.89
N VAL A 84 -3.36 -1.50 13.00
CA VAL A 84 -3.04 -0.85 14.28
C VAL A 84 -1.81 0.05 14.13
N GLN A 85 -0.73 -0.45 13.51
CA GLN A 85 0.48 0.34 13.28
C GLN A 85 0.15 1.62 12.50
N CYS A 86 -0.61 1.52 11.40
CA CYS A 86 -0.97 2.69 10.59
C CYS A 86 -1.79 3.73 11.38
N LEU A 87 -2.86 3.28 12.02
CA LEU A 87 -3.86 4.17 12.62
C LEU A 87 -3.47 4.68 14.00
N ARG A 88 -2.63 3.97 14.75
CA ARG A 88 -2.27 4.36 16.12
C ARG A 88 -0.82 4.81 16.22
N ASP A 89 0.12 4.01 15.72
CA ASP A 89 1.52 4.18 16.07
C ASP A 89 2.27 5.07 15.06
N TYR A 90 2.08 4.83 13.76
CA TYR A 90 2.70 5.61 12.69
C TYR A 90 2.12 7.02 12.55
N SER A 91 0.92 7.24 13.08
CA SER A 91 0.30 8.56 13.17
C SER A 91 0.85 9.46 14.26
N LYS A 92 1.63 8.92 15.20
CA LYS A 92 2.25 9.71 16.26
C LYS A 92 3.45 10.48 15.72
N LYS A 93 3.81 11.55 16.43
CA LYS A 93 5.09 12.22 16.23
C LYS A 93 6.25 11.24 16.48
N PRO A 94 7.37 11.38 15.74
CA PRO A 94 7.74 12.54 14.91
C PRO A 94 7.15 12.54 13.48
N ASN A 95 6.53 11.43 13.04
CA ASN A 95 5.96 11.31 11.70
C ASN A 95 4.99 12.46 11.35
N LYS A 96 4.93 12.77 10.06
CA LYS A 96 4.13 13.88 9.54
C LYS A 96 2.81 13.39 8.98
N SER A 97 1.77 14.18 9.18
CA SER A 97 0.43 13.90 8.68
C SER A 97 -0.24 15.15 8.12
N ASN A 98 -1.31 14.96 7.34
CA ASN A 98 -2.10 16.09 6.84
C ASN A 98 -2.91 16.83 7.92
N ILE A 99 -2.96 16.29 9.13
CA ILE A 99 -3.68 16.87 10.27
C ILE A 99 -2.75 17.46 11.32
N ASP A 100 -1.45 17.49 11.03
CA ASP A 100 -0.46 18.19 11.84
C ASP A 100 -0.87 19.66 12.03
N GLY A 101 -0.93 20.11 13.29
CA GLY A 101 -1.34 21.47 13.65
C GLY A 101 -2.86 21.72 13.63
N LEU A 102 -3.67 20.75 13.18
CA LEU A 102 -5.13 20.82 13.30
C LEU A 102 -5.63 20.16 14.58
N ILE A 103 -4.97 19.10 15.02
CA ILE A 103 -5.36 18.28 16.17
C ILE A 103 -4.09 17.89 16.94
N ASP A 104 -4.20 17.82 18.26
CA ASP A 104 -3.18 17.21 19.11
C ASP A 104 -3.11 15.70 18.83
N LEU A 105 -1.97 15.26 18.28
CA LEU A 105 -1.75 13.89 17.87
C LEU A 105 -1.52 12.92 19.04
N ASP A 106 -1.29 13.43 20.25
CA ASP A 106 -1.15 12.56 21.43
C ASP A 106 -2.51 11.97 21.82
N GLY A 107 -2.59 10.64 21.80
CA GLY A 107 -3.84 9.90 22.01
C GLY A 107 -4.92 10.23 20.97
N TRP A 108 -4.53 10.69 19.78
CA TRP A 108 -5.49 11.14 18.76
C TRP A 108 -6.37 10.01 18.26
N TRP A 109 -5.85 8.78 18.20
CA TRP A 109 -6.59 7.63 17.72
C TRP A 109 -7.76 7.35 18.65
N GLU A 110 -7.52 7.36 19.95
CA GLU A 110 -8.54 7.23 20.99
C GLU A 110 -9.57 8.38 20.91
N LYS A 111 -9.12 9.61 20.68
CA LYS A 111 -10.00 10.78 20.48
C LYS A 111 -10.83 10.67 19.19
N ALA A 112 -10.25 10.18 18.10
CA ALA A 112 -10.87 10.04 16.79
C ALA A 112 -11.93 8.93 16.78
N GLN A 113 -11.79 7.91 17.63
CA GLN A 113 -12.81 6.88 17.80
C GLN A 113 -14.10 7.42 18.44
N CYS A 114 -13.99 8.39 19.35
CA CYS A 114 -15.14 9.07 19.95
C CYS A 114 -15.77 10.10 19.01
N ASN A 115 -15.11 10.46 17.90
CA ASN A 115 -15.61 11.43 16.93
C ASN A 115 -15.22 11.04 15.50
N LYS A 116 -16.19 10.44 14.80
CA LYS A 116 -16.05 9.99 13.41
C LYS A 116 -15.56 11.09 12.46
N GLU A 117 -15.97 12.34 12.66
CA GLU A 117 -15.54 13.47 11.82
C GLU A 117 -14.01 13.70 11.95
N THR A 118 -13.45 13.46 13.12
CA THR A 118 -12.00 13.56 13.38
C THR A 118 -11.24 12.43 12.67
N ALA A 119 -11.71 11.19 12.77
CA ALA A 119 -11.11 10.05 12.06
C ALA A 119 -11.16 10.25 10.53
N GLU A 120 -12.24 10.89 10.05
CA GLU A 120 -12.43 11.23 8.66
C GLU A 120 -11.55 12.41 8.19
N LYS A 121 -10.73 13.04 9.03
CA LYS A 121 -9.78 14.10 8.59
C LYS A 121 -8.43 13.55 8.16
N LEU A 122 -8.02 12.37 8.64
CA LEU A 122 -6.75 11.76 8.24
C LEU A 122 -6.80 11.31 6.77
N ARG A 123 -5.79 11.70 5.99
CA ARG A 123 -5.65 11.44 4.55
C ARG A 123 -4.29 10.87 4.21
N TRP A 124 -3.23 11.37 4.83
CA TRP A 124 -1.89 10.81 4.62
C TRP A 124 -1.00 10.93 5.85
N ILE A 125 -0.04 10.01 5.94
CA ILE A 125 1.13 10.05 6.82
C ILE A 125 2.39 9.79 5.97
N THR A 126 3.51 10.42 6.31
CA THR A 126 4.81 10.11 5.73
C THR A 126 5.78 9.57 6.79
N LEU A 127 6.56 8.56 6.42
CA LEU A 127 7.55 7.88 7.27
C LEU A 127 8.93 7.92 6.62
N GLY A 128 10.00 7.94 7.42
CA GLY A 128 11.37 8.04 6.90
C GLY A 128 11.62 9.41 6.27
N PHE A 129 12.10 9.46 5.03
CA PHE A 129 12.13 10.71 4.28
C PHE A 129 10.70 11.22 4.02
N HIS A 130 10.40 12.43 4.47
CA HIS A 130 9.08 13.03 4.31
C HIS A 130 8.93 13.64 2.92
N HIS A 131 7.90 13.19 2.21
CA HIS A 131 7.57 13.76 0.91
C HIS A 131 7.11 15.22 1.05
N ASN A 132 7.79 16.13 0.38
CA ASN A 132 7.36 17.53 0.29
C ASN A 132 6.36 17.67 -0.86
N TRP A 133 5.09 17.94 -0.55
CA TRP A 133 4.01 18.01 -1.54
C TRP A 133 4.13 19.20 -2.51
N ASP A 134 4.84 20.26 -2.13
CA ASP A 134 5.02 21.46 -2.95
C ASP A 134 6.16 21.29 -3.94
N THR A 135 7.34 20.88 -3.44
CA THR A 135 8.55 20.72 -4.27
C THR A 135 8.62 19.37 -4.95
N LYS A 136 7.93 18.35 -4.41
CA LYS A 136 7.97 16.95 -4.85
C LYS A 136 9.38 16.34 -4.84
N ILE A 137 10.22 16.80 -3.93
CA ILE A 137 11.61 16.35 -3.76
C ILE A 137 11.85 16.00 -2.29
N TYR A 138 12.64 14.94 -2.04
CA TYR A 138 13.07 14.55 -0.70
C TYR A 138 14.26 15.39 -0.22
N SER A 139 14.45 15.50 1.10
CA SER A 139 15.56 16.23 1.71
C SER A 139 16.12 15.50 2.93
N ASP A 140 17.44 15.57 3.14
CA ASP A 140 18.09 15.03 4.34
C ASP A 140 17.71 15.79 5.61
N MET A 141 17.22 17.02 5.47
CA MET A 141 16.73 17.83 6.58
C MET A 141 15.30 17.46 7.00
N GLU A 142 14.59 16.70 6.15
CA GLU A 142 13.17 16.40 6.28
C GLU A 142 12.97 14.88 6.34
N LYS A 143 13.59 14.23 7.34
CA LYS A 143 13.47 12.79 7.58
C LYS A 143 13.49 12.42 9.06
N ASP A 144 12.77 11.36 9.40
CA ASP A 144 12.81 10.69 10.69
C ASP A 144 13.28 9.23 10.54
N GLU A 145 13.43 8.52 11.66
CA GLU A 145 13.72 7.10 11.63
C GLU A 145 12.57 6.32 10.96
N PHE A 146 12.91 5.50 9.97
CA PHE A 146 11.93 4.64 9.32
C PHE A 146 11.55 3.47 10.25
N PRO A 147 10.26 3.15 10.45
CA PRO A 147 9.84 2.08 11.37
C PRO A 147 10.47 0.71 11.07
N CYS A 148 11.16 0.15 12.06
CA CYS A 148 11.96 -1.06 11.89
C CYS A 148 11.14 -2.30 11.51
N ASP A 149 9.89 -2.39 11.98
CA ASP A 149 8.95 -3.44 11.66
C ASP A 149 8.54 -3.40 10.18
N LEU A 150 8.09 -2.24 9.68
CA LEU A 150 7.73 -2.06 8.27
C LEU A 150 8.95 -2.24 7.36
N LYS A 151 10.12 -1.71 7.77
CA LYS A 151 11.38 -1.90 7.06
C LYS A 151 11.70 -3.37 6.87
N GLY A 152 11.75 -4.11 7.98
CA GLY A 152 12.06 -5.53 7.95
C GLY A 152 11.09 -6.33 7.10
N MET A 153 9.78 -6.08 7.22
CA MET A 153 8.77 -6.79 6.45
C MET A 153 8.89 -6.53 4.94
N ILE A 154 9.07 -5.28 4.52
CA ILE A 154 9.16 -4.94 3.09
C ILE A 154 10.50 -5.39 2.49
N GLU A 155 11.62 -5.25 3.20
CA GLU A 155 12.93 -5.75 2.74
C GLU A 155 12.98 -7.28 2.68
N HIS A 156 12.20 -7.96 3.52
CA HIS A 156 12.02 -9.40 3.43
C HIS A 156 11.23 -9.77 2.16
N VAL A 157 10.10 -9.10 1.90
CA VAL A 157 9.34 -9.27 0.65
C VAL A 157 10.22 -8.92 -0.56
N SER A 158 11.05 -7.87 -0.51
CA SER A 158 11.89 -7.45 -1.63
C SER A 158 12.89 -8.54 -2.03
N LYS A 159 13.52 -9.20 -1.05
CA LYS A 159 14.46 -10.31 -1.26
C LYS A 159 13.83 -11.51 -1.95
N VAL A 160 12.58 -11.84 -1.61
CA VAL A 160 11.82 -12.93 -2.29
C VAL A 160 11.73 -12.71 -3.80
N PHE A 161 11.71 -11.45 -4.24
CA PHE A 161 11.63 -11.05 -5.64
C PHE A 161 13.00 -10.68 -6.26
N GLY A 162 14.10 -10.96 -5.57
CA GLY A 162 15.46 -10.70 -6.06
C GLY A 162 15.88 -9.23 -6.01
N TYR A 163 15.23 -8.42 -5.16
CA TYR A 163 15.63 -7.04 -4.87
C TYR A 163 16.43 -6.98 -3.56
N ASP A 164 17.55 -7.71 -3.52
CA ASP A 164 18.37 -7.91 -2.32
C ASP A 164 18.99 -6.63 -1.76
N THR A 165 19.17 -5.62 -2.61
CA THR A 165 19.78 -4.32 -2.27
C THR A 165 18.75 -3.23 -1.98
N PHE A 166 17.45 -3.55 -2.05
CA PHE A 166 16.39 -2.60 -1.75
C PHE A 166 16.45 -2.17 -0.28
N GLN A 167 16.27 -0.87 -0.04
CA GLN A 167 16.16 -0.29 1.30
C GLN A 167 14.84 0.47 1.46
N ALA A 168 14.10 0.16 2.52
CA ALA A 168 12.90 0.92 2.86
C ALA A 168 13.30 2.24 3.54
N GLU A 169 13.18 3.36 2.82
CA GLU A 169 13.69 4.66 3.26
C GLU A 169 12.60 5.73 3.36
N ALA A 170 11.53 5.59 2.57
CA ALA A 170 10.37 6.47 2.66
C ALA A 170 9.08 5.69 2.49
N ALA A 171 8.02 6.13 3.16
CA ALA A 171 6.69 5.62 2.94
C ALA A 171 5.64 6.72 2.97
N ILE A 172 4.61 6.54 2.15
CA ILE A 172 3.38 7.34 2.21
C ILE A 172 2.25 6.39 2.54
N ILE A 173 1.63 6.59 3.71
CA ILE A 173 0.40 5.90 4.08
C ILE A 173 -0.76 6.78 3.63
N ASN A 174 -1.64 6.26 2.78
CA ASN A 174 -2.82 6.95 2.30
C ASN A 174 -4.09 6.34 2.91
N TYR A 175 -4.97 7.20 3.39
CA TYR A 175 -6.25 6.86 4.02
C TYR A 175 -7.39 7.27 3.10
N TYR A 176 -8.09 6.27 2.57
CA TYR A 176 -9.19 6.45 1.63
C TYR A 176 -10.51 6.13 2.29
N HIS A 177 -11.46 7.07 2.22
CA HIS A 177 -12.87 6.81 2.53
C HIS A 177 -13.60 6.35 1.27
N MET A 178 -14.84 5.88 1.41
CA MET A 178 -15.63 5.35 0.29
C MET A 178 -15.80 6.32 -0.91
N ASN A 179 -15.62 7.63 -0.71
CA ASN A 179 -15.69 8.66 -1.76
C ASN A 179 -14.32 9.18 -2.22
N SER A 180 -13.23 8.76 -1.58
CA SER A 180 -11.88 9.16 -1.94
C SER A 180 -11.48 8.60 -3.31
N THR A 181 -10.62 9.36 -3.99
CA THR A 181 -10.01 8.97 -5.26
C THR A 181 -8.59 9.49 -5.32
N LEU A 182 -7.68 8.74 -5.93
CA LEU A 182 -6.35 9.23 -6.30
C LEU A 182 -6.27 9.36 -7.82
N SER A 183 -6.09 10.59 -8.28
CA SER A 183 -6.00 10.92 -9.72
C SER A 183 -4.76 10.28 -10.38
N GLY A 184 -4.79 10.21 -11.71
CA GLY A 184 -3.64 9.74 -12.50
C GLY A 184 -2.38 10.55 -12.23
N HIS A 185 -1.34 9.88 -11.75
CA HIS A 185 -0.01 10.45 -11.46
C HIS A 185 1.08 9.39 -11.67
N THR A 186 2.32 9.81 -11.51
CA THR A 186 3.54 8.99 -11.60
C THR A 186 4.46 9.37 -10.45
N ASP A 187 5.23 8.42 -9.92
CA ASP A 187 6.14 8.65 -8.80
C ASP A 187 7.58 8.86 -9.30
N HIS A 188 8.06 10.10 -9.24
CA HIS A 188 9.39 10.53 -9.72
C HIS A 188 10.19 11.32 -8.68
N SER A 189 9.79 11.25 -7.40
CA SER A 189 10.40 12.09 -6.36
C SER A 189 11.69 11.50 -5.80
N GLU A 190 11.90 10.20 -5.99
CA GLU A 190 13.09 9.47 -5.55
C GLU A 190 14.26 9.75 -6.49
N ILE A 191 15.48 9.78 -5.96
CA ILE A 191 16.69 9.82 -6.81
C ILE A 191 16.85 8.46 -7.51
N ASN A 192 16.59 7.37 -6.80
CA ASN A 192 16.62 6.03 -7.35
C ASN A 192 15.27 5.63 -7.97
N LEU A 193 15.14 5.88 -9.27
CA LEU A 193 13.97 5.50 -10.07
C LEU A 193 13.97 4.04 -10.53
N GLU A 194 15.06 3.29 -10.31
CA GLU A 194 15.18 1.87 -10.66
C GLU A 194 14.67 0.95 -9.54
N ALA A 195 14.72 1.41 -8.28
CA ALA A 195 14.20 0.65 -7.14
C ALA A 195 12.68 0.45 -7.25
N PRO A 196 12.17 -0.75 -6.92
CA PRO A 196 10.74 -1.03 -6.95
C PRO A 196 9.96 -0.21 -5.91
N LEU A 197 8.66 0.01 -6.17
CA LEU A 197 7.70 0.45 -5.16
C LEU A 197 6.94 -0.75 -4.62
N PHE A 198 6.72 -0.78 -3.31
CA PHE A 198 5.87 -1.78 -2.65
C PHE A 198 4.62 -1.10 -2.09
N SER A 199 3.44 -1.58 -2.45
CA SER A 199 2.16 -0.99 -2.06
C SER A 199 1.24 -2.01 -1.39
N VAL A 200 1.11 -1.92 -0.08
CA VAL A 200 0.22 -2.79 0.72
C VAL A 200 -1.18 -2.18 0.77
N SER A 201 -2.23 -3.00 0.61
CA SER A 201 -3.64 -2.60 0.75
C SER A 201 -4.26 -3.25 1.98
N LEU A 202 -5.00 -2.50 2.80
CA LEU A 202 -5.73 -3.00 3.97
C LEU A 202 -7.14 -2.40 4.02
N GLY A 203 -8.15 -3.18 4.42
CA GLY A 203 -9.55 -2.74 4.54
C GLY A 203 -10.36 -2.87 3.24
N GLN A 204 -11.14 -1.84 2.92
CA GLN A 204 -12.02 -1.84 1.74
C GLN A 204 -11.24 -2.07 0.42
N SER A 205 -11.91 -2.67 -0.56
CA SER A 205 -11.30 -2.96 -1.86
C SER A 205 -11.13 -1.69 -2.72
N ALA A 206 -10.27 -1.75 -3.72
CA ALA A 206 -10.07 -0.64 -4.65
C ALA A 206 -9.93 -1.12 -6.09
N ILE A 207 -10.42 -0.30 -7.02
CA ILE A 207 -10.02 -0.40 -8.43
C ILE A 207 -8.70 0.36 -8.57
N PHE A 208 -7.66 -0.34 -8.96
CA PHE A 208 -6.36 0.22 -9.31
C PHE A 208 -6.21 0.27 -10.82
N LEU A 209 -5.77 1.41 -11.34
CA LEU A 209 -5.46 1.57 -12.76
C LEU A 209 -3.95 1.71 -12.94
N LEU A 210 -3.37 0.90 -13.82
CA LEU A 210 -2.00 1.07 -14.30
C LEU A 210 -2.00 1.33 -15.81
N GLY A 211 -1.53 2.51 -16.19
CA GLY A 211 -1.34 3.01 -17.54
C GLY A 211 0.01 2.59 -18.12
N GLY A 212 0.59 3.46 -18.94
CA GLY A 212 1.99 3.39 -19.35
C GLY A 212 2.71 4.68 -19.01
N HIS A 213 3.78 5.00 -19.73
CA HIS A 213 4.58 6.20 -19.48
C HIS A 213 3.89 7.48 -19.93
N THR A 214 2.86 7.35 -20.78
CA THR A 214 2.05 8.48 -21.23
C THR A 214 0.58 8.33 -20.83
N ILE A 215 -0.11 9.47 -20.73
CA ILE A 215 -1.55 9.51 -20.41
C ILE A 215 -2.44 8.96 -21.53
N ASP A 216 -1.86 8.80 -22.73
CA ASP A 216 -2.56 8.35 -23.93
C ASP A 216 -2.73 6.85 -24.00
N GLU A 217 -1.86 6.11 -23.33
CA GLU A 217 -1.93 4.66 -23.23
C GLU A 217 -3.16 4.17 -22.46
N LYS A 218 -3.69 3.02 -22.88
CA LYS A 218 -4.83 2.37 -22.24
C LYS A 218 -4.37 1.74 -20.91
N PRO A 219 -5.01 2.07 -19.78
CA PRO A 219 -4.69 1.41 -18.53
C PRO A 219 -5.33 0.03 -18.43
N VAL A 220 -4.69 -0.86 -17.70
CA VAL A 220 -5.30 -2.07 -17.14
C VAL A 220 -5.97 -1.71 -15.82
N ALA A 221 -7.09 -2.38 -15.51
CA ALA A 221 -7.79 -2.23 -14.23
C ALA A 221 -7.65 -3.52 -13.43
N VAL A 222 -7.20 -3.41 -12.18
CA VAL A 222 -7.00 -4.54 -11.27
C VAL A 222 -7.80 -4.29 -9.99
N LEU A 223 -8.50 -5.31 -9.50
CA LEU A 223 -9.17 -5.26 -8.20
C LEU A 223 -8.16 -5.59 -7.10
N LEU A 224 -7.90 -4.63 -6.20
CA LEU A 224 -7.07 -4.82 -5.02
C LEU A 224 -7.96 -5.05 -3.79
N ARG A 225 -7.65 -6.08 -3.01
CA ARG A 225 -8.32 -6.44 -1.76
C ARG A 225 -7.41 -6.25 -0.55
N SER A 226 -7.98 -6.41 0.64
CA SER A 226 -7.21 -6.35 1.88
C SER A 226 -6.15 -7.43 1.95
N GLY A 227 -4.95 -7.02 2.29
CA GLY A 227 -3.73 -7.80 2.30
C GLY A 227 -2.95 -7.78 0.99
N ASP A 228 -3.52 -7.38 -0.14
CA ASP A 228 -2.79 -7.44 -1.42
C ASP A 228 -1.57 -6.49 -1.40
N ILE A 229 -0.43 -6.98 -1.88
CA ILE A 229 0.79 -6.20 -2.07
C ILE A 229 1.02 -6.04 -3.57
N VAL A 230 1.06 -4.80 -4.05
CA VAL A 230 1.47 -4.46 -5.42
C VAL A 230 2.94 -4.11 -5.42
N ILE A 231 3.70 -4.69 -6.33
CA ILE A 231 5.08 -4.31 -6.64
C ILE A 231 5.08 -3.64 -8.01
N MET A 232 5.62 -2.43 -8.08
CA MET A 232 5.84 -1.71 -9.34
C MET A 232 7.34 -1.57 -9.57
N SER A 233 7.87 -2.37 -10.49
CA SER A 233 9.28 -2.36 -10.90
C SER A 233 9.41 -2.20 -12.42
N LYS A 234 10.65 -2.06 -12.91
CA LYS A 234 10.96 -1.94 -14.35
C LYS A 234 10.07 -0.90 -15.04
N GLU A 235 9.42 -1.24 -16.15
CA GLU A 235 8.57 -0.35 -16.93
C GLU A 235 7.36 0.17 -16.14
N SER A 236 6.82 -0.65 -15.23
CA SER A 236 5.67 -0.24 -14.39
C SER A 236 6.04 0.81 -13.34
N ARG A 237 7.31 0.91 -12.92
CA ARG A 237 7.80 1.80 -11.85
C ARG A 237 7.50 3.28 -12.09
N LEU A 238 7.53 3.70 -13.35
CA LEU A 238 7.27 5.08 -13.79
C LEU A 238 5.97 5.22 -14.58
N SER A 239 5.11 4.20 -14.55
CA SER A 239 3.83 4.23 -15.25
C SER A 239 2.78 5.07 -14.52
N TYR A 240 1.94 5.75 -15.30
CA TYR A 240 0.77 6.45 -14.79
C TYR A 240 -0.13 5.48 -14.03
N HIS A 241 -0.55 5.85 -12.83
CA HIS A 241 -1.45 5.02 -12.05
C HIS A 241 -2.44 5.86 -11.24
N ALA A 242 -3.54 5.21 -10.85
CA ALA A 242 -4.64 5.88 -10.16
C ALA A 242 -5.48 4.90 -9.33
N VAL A 243 -6.22 5.47 -8.37
CA VAL A 243 -7.28 4.77 -7.63
C VAL A 243 -8.58 5.52 -7.84
N PRO A 244 -9.33 5.24 -8.94
CA PRO A 244 -10.59 5.93 -9.24
C PRO A 244 -11.74 5.58 -8.29
N ARG A 245 -11.68 4.45 -7.58
CA ARG A 245 -12.81 3.96 -6.78
C ARG A 245 -12.39 3.06 -5.63
N ILE A 246 -12.95 3.34 -4.46
CA ILE A 246 -13.03 2.42 -3.32
C ILE A 246 -14.36 1.67 -3.39
N LEU A 247 -14.31 0.37 -3.16
CA LEU A 247 -15.41 -0.57 -3.24
C LEU A 247 -15.63 -1.23 -1.88
N LYS A 248 -16.87 -1.63 -1.60
CA LYS A 248 -17.13 -2.45 -0.43
C LYS A 248 -16.36 -3.77 -0.57
N ALA A 249 -15.60 -4.17 0.45
CA ALA A 249 -14.93 -5.45 0.48
C ALA A 249 -15.94 -6.60 0.41
N ASP A 250 -15.61 -7.64 -0.34
CA ASP A 250 -16.37 -8.88 -0.46
C ASP A 250 -16.13 -9.84 0.72
N SER A 251 -15.01 -9.66 1.42
CA SER A 251 -14.58 -10.46 2.55
C SER A 251 -13.83 -9.59 3.58
N GLU A 252 -13.74 -10.08 4.80
CA GLU A 252 -13.04 -9.43 5.91
C GLU A 252 -11.91 -10.37 6.41
N PRO A 253 -10.82 -10.55 5.63
CA PRO A 253 -9.78 -11.52 5.97
C PRO A 253 -9.06 -11.21 7.28
N TRP A 254 -9.20 -10.00 7.82
CA TRP A 254 -8.74 -9.63 9.16
C TRP A 254 -9.60 -10.22 10.29
N ASN A 255 -10.72 -10.89 10.00
CA ASN A 255 -11.65 -11.47 10.98
C ASN A 255 -11.70 -13.00 11.01
N SER A 256 -10.73 -13.71 10.41
CA SER A 256 -10.74 -15.18 10.47
C SER A 256 -10.46 -15.69 11.90
N ASN A 257 -11.39 -16.49 12.43
CA ASN A 257 -11.30 -17.10 13.76
C ASN A 257 -10.35 -18.32 13.83
N THR A 258 -9.64 -18.62 12.74
CA THR A 258 -8.78 -19.82 12.63
C THR A 258 -7.40 -19.67 13.28
N GLU A 259 -7.06 -18.47 13.77
CA GLU A 259 -5.70 -18.16 14.22
C GLU A 259 -5.60 -18.06 15.75
N THR A 260 -5.13 -19.12 16.39
CA THR A 260 -4.78 -19.15 17.82
C THR A 260 -3.33 -18.74 18.03
N ILE A 261 -2.98 -17.47 17.79
CA ILE A 261 -1.68 -16.94 18.23
C ILE A 261 -1.92 -15.93 19.35
N ALA A 262 -1.11 -16.04 20.41
CA ALA A 262 -1.00 -15.05 21.47
C ALA A 262 -0.28 -13.81 20.91
N SER A 263 -1.04 -12.95 20.21
CA SER A 263 -0.55 -11.66 19.76
C SER A 263 -0.80 -10.62 20.86
N PRO A 264 0.12 -9.64 21.07
CA PRO A 264 -0.16 -8.47 21.90
C PRO A 264 -1.37 -7.65 21.39
N ALA A 265 -1.86 -7.92 20.17
CA ALA A 265 -3.12 -7.37 19.67
C ALA A 265 -4.39 -7.95 20.34
N ARG A 266 -4.29 -9.01 21.16
CA ARG A 266 -5.45 -9.53 21.93
C ARG A 266 -5.92 -8.54 23.00
N ASP A 267 -5.02 -7.73 23.55
CA ASP A 267 -5.34 -6.73 24.58
C ASP A 267 -5.75 -5.37 23.98
N ILE A 268 -5.73 -5.25 22.65
CA ILE A 268 -6.16 -4.05 21.93
C ILE A 268 -7.64 -4.20 21.60
N GLN A 269 -8.43 -3.16 21.85
CA GLN A 269 -9.84 -3.10 21.47
C GLN A 269 -9.97 -3.03 19.93
N TRP A 270 -9.89 -4.19 19.28
CA TRP A 270 -9.90 -4.35 17.81
C TRP A 270 -11.16 -3.77 17.16
N ASP A 271 -12.31 -3.88 17.83
CA ASP A 271 -13.62 -3.44 17.33
C ASP A 271 -13.60 -2.01 16.79
N LEU A 272 -12.78 -1.13 17.38
CA LEU A 272 -12.66 0.27 16.95
C LEU A 272 -11.86 0.44 15.67
N PHE A 273 -10.82 -0.38 15.47
CA PHE A 273 -10.07 -0.43 14.22
C PHE A 273 -10.92 -1.06 13.12
N GLU A 274 -11.67 -2.11 13.46
CA GLU A 274 -12.62 -2.75 12.56
C GLU A 274 -13.71 -1.78 12.08
N GLU A 275 -14.30 -1.01 12.99
CA GLU A 275 -15.31 0.00 12.65
C GLU A 275 -14.77 1.03 11.65
N TYR A 276 -13.51 1.46 11.81
CA TYR A 276 -12.85 2.32 10.83
C TYR A 276 -12.74 1.64 9.46
N LEU A 277 -12.30 0.38 9.41
CA LEU A 277 -12.15 -0.38 8.17
C LEU A 277 -13.47 -0.64 7.44
N LYS A 278 -14.63 -0.66 8.12
CA LYS A 278 -15.95 -0.84 7.47
C LYS A 278 -16.26 0.18 6.37
N SER A 279 -15.59 1.34 6.40
CA SER A 279 -15.81 2.42 5.43
C SER A 279 -14.53 3.04 4.87
N SER A 280 -13.39 2.37 5.06
CA SER A 280 -12.09 2.91 4.65
C SER A 280 -11.11 1.86 4.13
N ARG A 281 -10.16 2.33 3.33
CA ARG A 281 -9.01 1.58 2.85
C ARG A 281 -7.74 2.31 3.27
N ILE A 282 -6.78 1.55 3.78
CA ILE A 282 -5.42 2.03 4.08
C ILE A 282 -4.49 1.50 2.99
N ASN A 283 -3.56 2.33 2.56
CA ASN A 283 -2.53 1.95 1.61
C ASN A 283 -1.16 2.41 2.09
N ILE A 284 -0.20 1.50 2.19
CA ILE A 284 1.17 1.81 2.57
C ILE A 284 2.02 1.69 1.31
N ASN A 285 2.58 2.79 0.81
CA ASN A 285 3.48 2.80 -0.35
C ASN A 285 4.91 3.06 0.14
N VAL A 286 5.77 2.04 0.08
CA VAL A 286 7.17 2.05 0.53
C VAL A 286 8.11 2.13 -0.66
N ARG A 287 9.18 2.91 -0.50
CA ARG A 287 10.14 3.22 -1.56
C ARG A 287 11.56 3.40 -1.01
N GLN A 288 12.51 3.25 -1.92
CA GLN A 288 13.90 3.64 -1.73
C GLN A 288 14.10 5.01 -2.39
N VAL A 289 14.69 5.95 -1.66
CA VAL A 289 14.94 7.32 -2.13
C VAL A 289 16.34 7.42 -2.74
N LEU A 290 17.33 6.87 -2.05
CA LEU A 290 18.75 6.97 -2.38
C LEU A 290 19.17 5.93 -3.41
N GLN A 291 20.19 6.24 -4.22
CA GLN A 291 20.86 5.24 -5.03
C GLN A 291 21.53 4.18 -4.16
N PRO A 292 21.78 2.96 -4.69
CA PRO A 292 22.60 2.00 -3.98
C PRO A 292 23.92 2.62 -3.51
N GLN A 293 24.36 2.26 -2.30
CA GLN A 293 25.58 2.76 -1.65
C GLN A 293 25.61 4.25 -1.25
N GLN A 294 24.59 5.07 -1.58
CA GLN A 294 24.45 6.41 -1.01
C GLN A 294 23.98 6.34 0.45
N SER A 295 24.46 7.26 1.29
CA SER A 295 24.05 7.39 2.69
C SER A 295 23.19 8.64 2.93
N CYS A 296 23.30 9.64 2.06
CA CYS A 296 22.50 10.86 2.05
C CYS A 296 22.35 11.41 0.62
N LEU A 297 21.42 12.34 0.42
CA LEU A 297 21.12 12.95 -0.89
C LEU A 297 22.27 13.83 -1.40
N SER A 298 23.13 14.33 -0.52
CA SER A 298 24.33 15.10 -0.90
C SER A 298 25.50 14.24 -1.39
N ASP A 299 25.44 12.92 -1.22
CA ASP A 299 26.46 12.00 -1.73
C ASP A 299 26.34 11.94 -3.26
N VAL A 300 27.05 12.81 -3.98
CA VAL A 300 27.13 12.74 -5.44
C VAL A 300 27.99 11.52 -5.80
N ILE A 301 27.40 10.53 -6.49
CA ILE A 301 28.12 9.43 -7.14
C ILE A 301 28.28 9.75 -8.62
#